data_AF-A0AAN9ESY7-F1
#
_entry.id   AF-A0AAN9ESY7-F1
#
_cell.length_a   1.000
_cell.length_b   1.000
_cell.length_c   1.000
_cell.angle_alpha   90.00
_cell.angle_beta   90.00
_cell.angle_gamma   90.00
#
_symmetry.space_group_name_H-M   'P 1'
#
loop_
_entity.id
_entity.type
_entity.pdbx_description
1 polymer ?
#
loop_
_entity_poly.entity_id
_entity_poly.type
_entity_poly.pdbx_seq_one_letter_code
_entity_poly.pdbx_strand_id
1 'polypeptide(L)'
;MADKLANLIGGFDQCRQCRNPRKLFVSPWITRMRFKRFRTFLAVCFIAFPILVTLHHDSIIEGFSNINMFAGRSNNATFNASKQGAQNVTVQVVDKVLGDKDQNGVHGIVEEQAQTQTTSDVGPKNHPFADQKNDSSLSTATMSNDKLLGGLLASKFDEGSCLSRYQSYLYRKASPHKPSAYLISKLRNYEHVHRTCGPHTKSYDKIMTKGAKFSKNDARMKCKYIVWTASNGLGNRMLTLAAAFLYAILTDRVLLVRFENDMIGLFCEPFPDSSWLLPRDFPYWKDRKHIETYENMLMKDQRNNSKELLPSFLILNLQHTHDGHNNFFHCDHSQVLLQKVRVLILTSDQYFVPTLFMIPSFRQDLSKMFPEKDTVFHHLGRYLFHPSNEAWELISRFYQAHLAKANERIGMQIRVYNTHKEPHQTVINEIIACTVKHKLLPELDLQKPAAATSVLKNQTSKAVLVASLFSEYGEKLRAMYLRNKTVTNEVIRVYQPSHEERQKSSNGMHNIKAWTEIYLLSLCDSLITSRKSTFGYVAQSLGGLKPWILQRAYGETIKNPPCERAMSMEPCFHYPPKYDCRSNATVDFTSLFHHMMHCEDVSNGLRLVNNNH
;
A
#
# COMPACT_ATOMS: atom_id res chain seq x y z
N MET A 1 -10.18 17.36 -49.12
CA MET A 1 -10.69 16.96 -50.45
C MET A 1 -11.90 16.09 -50.17
N ALA A 2 -13.10 16.60 -50.38
CA ALA A 2 -14.35 15.88 -50.14
C ALA A 2 -14.71 15.04 -51.37
N ASP A 3 -15.77 14.24 -51.22
CA ASP A 3 -16.53 13.55 -52.27
C ASP A 3 -15.82 12.43 -53.04
N LYS A 4 -16.14 11.18 -52.64
CA LYS A 4 -16.60 10.16 -53.60
C LYS A 4 -17.39 9.02 -52.93
N LEU A 5 -18.43 8.58 -53.65
CA LEU A 5 -19.29 7.41 -53.43
C LEU A 5 -20.24 7.42 -52.21
N ALA A 6 -21.37 8.11 -52.40
CA ALA A 6 -22.66 7.47 -52.15
C ALA A 6 -23.26 7.06 -53.51
N ASN A 7 -23.69 5.79 -53.67
CA ASN A 7 -24.87 5.38 -54.47
C ASN A 7 -25.02 3.84 -54.56
N LEU A 8 -26.03 3.35 -53.86
CA LEU A 8 -26.84 2.14 -54.05
C LEU A 8 -27.98 2.33 -53.03
N ILE A 9 -29.11 3.00 -53.35
CA ILE A 9 -30.24 2.49 -54.15
C ILE A 9 -30.53 1.04 -53.72
N GLY A 10 -31.67 0.66 -53.13
CA GLY A 10 -32.98 1.29 -52.87
C GLY A 10 -33.95 0.10 -52.63
N GLY A 11 -35.18 0.19 -52.11
CA GLY A 11 -36.05 1.27 -51.65
C GLY A 11 -37.45 0.65 -51.38
N PHE A 12 -38.46 1.50 -51.12
CA PHE A 12 -39.90 1.15 -51.02
C PHE A 12 -40.40 0.29 -49.82
N ASP A 13 -41.58 0.55 -49.24
CA ASP A 13 -42.33 1.81 -49.10
C ASP A 13 -43.52 1.68 -48.11
N GLN A 14 -44.10 2.84 -47.71
CA GLN A 14 -45.51 3.07 -47.29
C GLN A 14 -46.09 2.23 -46.09
N CYS A 15 -46.93 2.73 -45.18
CA CYS A 15 -47.93 3.81 -45.15
C CYS A 15 -48.22 4.18 -43.65
N ARG A 16 -49.05 5.15 -43.22
CA ARG A 16 -49.35 6.58 -43.50
C ARG A 16 -50.59 6.95 -42.63
N GLN A 17 -50.67 8.19 -42.12
CA GLN A 17 -51.87 8.90 -41.57
C GLN A 17 -52.40 8.47 -40.17
N CYS A 18 -52.99 9.31 -39.30
CA CYS A 18 -53.52 10.71 -39.37
C CYS A 18 -52.84 11.64 -38.31
N ARG A 19 -52.64 12.98 -38.45
CA ARG A 19 -53.56 14.17 -38.60
C ARG A 19 -54.57 14.35 -37.44
N ASN A 20 -54.84 15.53 -36.84
CA ASN A 20 -54.46 16.95 -37.09
C ASN A 20 -54.67 17.85 -35.80
N PRO A 21 -54.55 19.21 -35.79
CA PRO A 21 -54.10 20.00 -34.60
C PRO A 21 -55.05 21.14 -34.15
N ARG A 22 -54.59 22.09 -33.29
CA ARG A 22 -55.03 23.52 -33.29
C ARG A 22 -54.10 24.50 -32.54
N LYS A 23 -53.72 25.59 -33.24
CA LYS A 23 -53.48 27.02 -32.85
C LYS A 23 -52.68 27.32 -31.55
N LEU A 24 -51.54 28.03 -31.51
CA LEU A 24 -51.00 29.20 -32.25
C LEU A 24 -51.67 30.55 -31.90
N PHE A 25 -50.92 31.41 -31.19
CA PHE A 25 -51.09 32.87 -31.11
C PHE A 25 -49.69 33.52 -31.05
N VAL A 26 -49.57 34.78 -31.50
CA VAL A 26 -48.31 35.47 -31.87
C VAL A 26 -48.27 36.88 -31.23
N SER A 27 -47.09 37.54 -31.27
CA SER A 27 -46.85 39.00 -31.36
C SER A 27 -46.15 39.71 -30.17
N PRO A 28 -45.39 40.82 -30.42
CA PRO A 28 -43.93 40.77 -30.14
C PRO A 28 -43.27 42.11 -29.70
N TRP A 29 -42.54 42.17 -28.58
CA TRP A 29 -41.76 43.37 -28.25
C TRP A 29 -40.34 43.09 -27.70
N ILE A 30 -39.45 44.07 -27.95
CA ILE A 30 -38.05 44.20 -27.50
C ILE A 30 -37.02 43.38 -28.29
N THR A 31 -36.56 43.97 -29.41
CA THR A 31 -35.19 43.79 -29.93
C THR A 31 -34.40 45.08 -29.68
N ARG A 32 -33.05 45.00 -29.63
CA ARG A 32 -32.05 46.08 -29.45
C ARG A 32 -31.88 46.66 -28.04
N MET A 33 -30.91 46.10 -27.30
CA MET A 33 -29.72 46.88 -26.89
C MET A 33 -28.56 46.00 -26.39
N ARG A 34 -27.33 46.55 -26.45
CA ARG A 34 -26.07 46.04 -25.85
C ARG A 34 -25.38 44.79 -26.46
N PHE A 35 -25.04 44.84 -27.75
CA PHE A 35 -23.97 44.03 -28.35
C PHE A 35 -22.74 44.86 -28.78
N LYS A 36 -22.32 45.83 -27.95
CA LYS A 36 -21.19 46.75 -28.23
C LYS A 36 -20.18 46.99 -27.10
N ARG A 37 -20.30 46.32 -25.94
CA ARG A 37 -19.34 46.46 -24.81
C ARG A 37 -18.36 45.30 -24.60
N PHE A 38 -18.51 44.19 -25.33
CA PHE A 38 -17.64 43.01 -25.14
C PHE A 38 -16.35 43.01 -26.00
N ARG A 39 -16.26 43.89 -27.00
CA ARG A 39 -15.10 43.95 -27.92
C ARG A 39 -13.97 44.89 -27.45
N THR A 40 -14.28 45.85 -26.58
CA THR A 40 -13.28 46.82 -26.07
C THR A 40 -12.48 46.30 -24.88
N PHE A 41 -13.02 45.35 -24.11
CA PHE A 41 -12.34 44.77 -22.94
C PHE A 41 -11.21 43.80 -23.33
N LEU A 42 -11.34 43.14 -24.49
CA LEU A 42 -10.35 42.20 -25.02
C LEU A 42 -9.12 42.86 -25.68
N ALA A 43 -9.18 44.15 -26.01
CA ALA A 43 -8.07 44.88 -26.63
C ALA A 43 -7.10 45.49 -25.58
N VAL A 44 -7.59 45.88 -24.41
CA VAL A 44 -6.78 46.54 -23.36
C VAL A 44 -5.89 45.55 -22.61
N CYS A 45 -6.33 44.29 -22.44
CA CYS A 45 -5.56 43.27 -21.75
C CYS A 45 -4.34 42.73 -22.53
N PHE A 46 -4.23 42.99 -23.84
CA PHE A 46 -3.15 42.47 -24.68
C PHE A 46 -1.98 43.44 -24.92
N ILE A 47 -2.05 44.67 -24.40
CA ILE A 47 -0.98 45.68 -24.56
C ILE A 47 -0.28 46.00 -23.22
N ALA A 48 -0.93 45.76 -22.07
CA ALA A 48 -0.39 46.11 -20.75
C ALA A 48 0.44 45.01 -20.04
N PHE A 49 0.48 43.79 -20.56
CA PHE A 49 1.17 42.66 -19.90
C PHE A 49 2.63 42.35 -20.34
N PRO A 50 3.17 42.83 -21.48
CA PRO A 50 4.59 42.58 -21.83
C PRO A 50 5.63 43.47 -21.12
N ILE A 51 5.22 44.53 -20.43
CA ILE A 51 6.15 45.58 -19.93
C ILE A 51 6.63 45.32 -18.49
N LEU A 52 5.94 44.47 -17.71
CA LEU A 52 6.35 44.15 -16.34
C LEU A 52 7.32 42.96 -16.23
N VAL A 53 7.59 42.26 -17.33
CA VAL A 53 8.45 41.05 -17.35
C VAL A 53 9.87 41.35 -17.83
N THR A 54 10.08 42.45 -18.57
CA THR A 54 11.40 42.86 -19.07
C THR A 54 12.22 43.67 -18.07
N LEU A 55 11.60 44.34 -17.09
CA LEU A 55 12.31 45.17 -16.10
C LEU A 55 12.89 44.40 -14.90
N HIS A 56 12.76 43.07 -14.85
CA HIS A 56 13.32 42.26 -13.76
C HIS A 56 14.46 41.32 -14.19
N HIS A 57 14.84 41.34 -15.48
CA HIS A 57 15.82 40.40 -16.04
C HIS A 57 17.25 40.98 -16.20
N ASP A 58 17.39 42.31 -16.16
CA ASP A 58 18.65 43.05 -16.41
C ASP A 58 19.35 43.54 -15.12
N SER A 59 19.34 42.75 -14.05
CA SER A 59 20.11 43.06 -12.82
C SER A 59 20.74 41.83 -12.15
N ILE A 60 20.87 40.72 -12.88
CA ILE A 60 21.60 39.50 -12.43
C ILE A 60 22.64 39.05 -13.49
N ILE A 61 22.90 39.86 -14.52
CA ILE A 61 23.91 39.61 -15.57
C ILE A 61 24.93 40.76 -15.64
N GLU A 62 25.41 41.21 -14.48
CA GLU A 62 26.67 41.94 -14.33
C GLU A 62 27.19 41.64 -12.92
N GLY A 63 28.25 40.82 -12.81
CA GLY A 63 28.75 40.38 -11.49
C GLY A 63 29.53 39.07 -11.43
N PHE A 64 29.60 38.29 -12.52
CA PHE A 64 30.48 37.12 -12.60
C PHE A 64 31.29 37.10 -13.89
N SER A 65 32.35 37.91 -13.89
CA SER A 65 33.48 37.78 -14.82
C SER A 65 34.74 38.17 -14.07
N ASN A 66 35.69 37.23 -14.02
CA ASN A 66 37.03 37.34 -13.41
C ASN A 66 37.09 37.50 -11.87
N ILE A 67 37.62 36.48 -11.20
CA ILE A 67 38.97 36.50 -10.60
C ILE A 67 39.39 35.05 -10.26
N ASN A 68 40.62 34.70 -10.61
CA ASN A 68 41.29 33.44 -10.29
C ASN A 68 42.25 33.61 -9.09
N MET A 69 42.67 32.50 -8.47
CA MET A 69 43.74 32.38 -7.44
C MET A 69 43.39 32.99 -6.07
N PHE A 70 43.65 32.34 -4.92
CA PHE A 70 44.91 31.70 -4.53
C PHE A 70 44.74 30.58 -3.49
N ALA A 71 45.83 29.86 -3.20
CA ALA A 71 45.91 28.82 -2.19
C ALA A 71 46.10 29.35 -0.75
N GLY A 72 45.53 28.62 0.20
CA GLY A 72 46.07 28.31 1.53
C GLY A 72 46.57 29.42 2.46
N ARG A 73 45.92 29.53 3.64
CA ARG A 73 46.67 29.46 4.91
C ARG A 73 45.80 29.09 6.12
N SER A 74 46.39 28.28 6.99
CA SER A 74 46.07 28.23 8.42
C SER A 74 46.15 29.63 9.05
N ASN A 75 45.31 29.91 10.05
CA ASN A 75 45.81 30.39 11.36
C ASN A 75 44.77 30.26 12.48
N ASN A 76 45.28 29.92 13.67
CA ASN A 76 44.53 29.94 14.92
C ASN A 76 44.21 31.38 15.36
N ALA A 77 43.09 31.56 16.05
CA ALA A 77 42.91 32.62 17.03
C ALA A 77 42.15 32.07 18.25
N THR A 78 42.78 32.14 19.41
CA THR A 78 42.31 31.60 20.70
C THR A 78 41.78 32.75 21.59
N PHE A 79 41.30 32.42 22.80
CA PHE A 79 40.78 33.29 23.89
C PHE A 79 39.32 33.71 23.73
N ASN A 80 38.46 33.81 24.75
CA ASN A 80 38.34 33.41 26.17
C ASN A 80 37.12 34.25 26.68
N ALA A 81 36.38 33.99 27.76
CA ALA A 81 36.36 32.94 28.78
C ALA A 81 35.03 32.97 29.58
N SER A 82 34.81 31.94 30.41
CA SER A 82 34.03 31.94 31.69
C SER A 82 32.51 32.19 31.62
N LYS A 83 31.64 31.32 32.14
CA LYS A 83 31.53 30.85 33.55
C LYS A 83 31.08 29.37 33.59
N GLN A 84 31.68 28.49 34.41
CA GLN A 84 31.38 28.24 35.85
C GLN A 84 29.87 28.05 36.11
N GLY A 85 29.39 26.98 36.74
CA GLY A 85 29.97 25.74 37.31
C GLY A 85 28.81 24.84 37.77
N ALA A 86 28.94 23.74 38.51
CA ALA A 86 30.09 22.94 38.92
C ALA A 86 29.62 21.47 39.08
N GLN A 87 30.55 20.52 39.12
CA GLN A 87 30.25 19.11 39.36
C GLN A 87 29.84 18.88 40.84
N ASN A 88 29.17 17.77 41.11
CA ASN A 88 29.80 16.81 42.02
C ASN A 88 29.43 15.37 41.69
N VAL A 89 30.48 14.57 41.51
CA VAL A 89 30.45 13.11 41.46
C VAL A 89 30.68 12.61 42.89
N THR A 90 30.16 11.44 43.24
CA THR A 90 30.78 10.65 44.32
C THR A 90 30.92 9.21 43.86
N VAL A 91 32.18 8.81 43.69
CA VAL A 91 32.59 7.42 43.48
C VAL A 91 32.85 6.81 44.84
N GLN A 92 32.53 5.53 45.02
CA GLN A 92 33.36 4.70 45.89
C GLN A 92 33.60 3.31 45.30
N VAL A 93 34.89 2.97 45.24
CA VAL A 93 35.48 1.66 44.92
C VAL A 93 35.51 0.87 46.26
N VAL A 94 35.62 -0.46 46.32
CA VAL A 94 36.92 -1.16 46.53
C VAL A 94 36.67 -2.68 46.71
N ASP A 95 37.28 -3.47 45.82
CA ASP A 95 38.02 -4.74 46.00
C ASP A 95 37.50 -6.00 46.75
N LYS A 96 37.64 -7.14 46.02
CA LYS A 96 38.47 -8.35 46.34
C LYS A 96 37.96 -9.55 47.18
N VAL A 97 38.03 -10.74 46.52
CA VAL A 97 38.98 -11.88 46.76
C VAL A 97 38.55 -13.22 47.41
N LEU A 98 38.95 -14.30 46.69
CA LEU A 98 39.28 -15.71 47.04
C LEU A 98 38.25 -16.76 47.51
N GLY A 99 38.61 -18.03 47.20
CA GLY A 99 38.07 -19.30 47.76
C GLY A 99 37.04 -19.98 46.84
N ASP A 100 37.34 -20.92 45.93
CA ASP A 100 38.18 -22.14 45.91
C ASP A 100 37.49 -23.41 46.47
N LYS A 101 37.34 -24.41 45.56
CA LYS A 101 37.30 -25.88 45.72
C LYS A 101 36.11 -26.68 46.30
N ASP A 102 36.12 -27.93 45.79
CA ASP A 102 35.62 -29.20 46.34
C ASP A 102 34.10 -29.49 46.43
N GLN A 103 33.62 -30.74 46.40
CA GLN A 103 33.98 -31.99 45.66
C GLN A 103 32.89 -33.05 45.99
N ASN A 104 32.75 -34.11 45.16
CA ASN A 104 31.96 -35.35 45.43
C ASN A 104 30.42 -35.21 45.56
N GLY A 105 29.59 -36.24 45.34
CA GLY A 105 29.87 -37.56 44.74
C GLY A 105 28.87 -38.68 45.08
N VAL A 106 28.22 -39.24 44.03
CA VAL A 106 27.88 -40.68 43.81
C VAL A 106 26.72 -41.39 44.59
N HIS A 107 26.10 -42.34 43.85
CA HIS A 107 25.15 -43.45 44.16
C HIS A 107 23.64 -43.17 44.00
N GLY A 108 22.85 -43.95 43.25
CA GLY A 108 23.09 -45.15 42.39
C GLY A 108 21.84 -45.43 41.50
N ILE A 109 21.53 -46.60 40.93
CA ILE A 109 22.08 -47.98 40.95
C ILE A 109 21.80 -48.70 39.58
N VAL A 110 22.65 -49.69 39.25
CA VAL A 110 22.54 -50.95 38.43
C VAL A 110 21.11 -51.39 38.02
N GLU A 111 20.83 -51.91 36.80
CA GLU A 111 20.99 -53.33 36.36
C GLU A 111 20.49 -53.54 34.87
N GLU A 112 20.79 -54.58 34.09
CA GLU A 112 22.09 -55.16 33.65
C GLU A 112 21.96 -56.03 32.33
N GLN A 113 22.98 -56.05 31.44
CA GLN A 113 23.29 -57.04 30.35
C GLN A 113 22.29 -57.24 29.16
N ALA A 114 22.64 -57.81 27.99
CA ALA A 114 23.85 -58.53 27.54
C ALA A 114 24.27 -58.19 26.07
N GLN A 115 25.51 -58.56 25.71
CA GLN A 115 26.12 -58.38 24.38
C GLN A 115 25.89 -59.58 23.45
N THR A 116 25.97 -59.38 22.12
CA THR A 116 26.90 -60.17 21.27
C THR A 116 27.21 -59.49 19.93
N GLN A 117 28.48 -59.50 19.52
CA GLN A 117 28.92 -59.20 18.15
C GLN A 117 29.31 -60.51 17.45
N THR A 118 29.02 -60.64 16.16
CA THR A 118 29.76 -61.52 15.23
C THR A 118 29.82 -60.90 13.84
N THR A 119 30.96 -61.03 13.18
CA THR A 119 31.32 -60.42 11.89
C THR A 119 31.43 -61.46 10.77
N SER A 120 31.01 -61.14 9.53
CA SER A 120 31.61 -61.71 8.28
C SER A 120 31.01 -61.14 6.98
N ASP A 121 31.73 -60.20 6.36
CA ASP A 121 32.28 -60.17 4.98
C ASP A 121 31.52 -60.65 3.68
N VAL A 122 31.91 -60.02 2.56
CA VAL A 122 31.79 -60.36 1.12
C VAL A 122 30.44 -60.19 0.33
N GLY A 123 30.45 -59.26 -0.64
CA GLY A 123 30.03 -59.54 -2.04
C GLY A 123 28.69 -58.96 -2.57
N PRO A 124 28.65 -58.31 -3.77
CA PRO A 124 27.47 -57.58 -4.26
C PRO A 124 26.54 -58.37 -5.20
N LYS A 125 25.24 -58.02 -5.22
CA LYS A 125 24.28 -58.38 -6.29
C LYS A 125 23.30 -57.23 -6.60
N ASN A 126 22.90 -57.11 -7.87
CA ASN A 126 22.20 -55.96 -8.43
C ASN A 126 20.65 -56.08 -8.45
N HIS A 127 20.01 -54.90 -8.38
CA HIS A 127 18.66 -54.55 -8.89
C HIS A 127 17.40 -55.17 -8.21
N PRO A 128 16.21 -54.53 -8.35
CA PRO A 128 15.87 -53.36 -9.20
C PRO A 128 15.29 -52.13 -8.46
N PHE A 129 15.11 -51.05 -9.24
CA PHE A 129 14.44 -49.79 -8.85
C PHE A 129 13.03 -50.00 -8.31
N ALA A 130 12.74 -49.48 -7.11
CA ALA A 130 11.37 -49.19 -6.67
C ALA A 130 11.33 -48.17 -5.50
N ASP A 131 11.66 -46.90 -5.74
CA ASP A 131 11.07 -45.80 -4.95
C ASP A 131 11.21 -44.43 -5.62
N GLN A 132 10.15 -43.99 -6.31
CA GLN A 132 10.01 -42.63 -6.86
C GLN A 132 8.59 -42.05 -6.75
N LYS A 133 7.63 -42.80 -6.17
CA LYS A 133 6.22 -42.34 -6.06
C LYS A 133 5.97 -41.38 -4.90
N ASN A 134 6.64 -41.56 -3.76
CA ASN A 134 6.40 -40.75 -2.57
C ASN A 134 6.92 -39.30 -2.73
N ASP A 135 8.10 -39.12 -3.33
CA ASP A 135 8.71 -37.79 -3.51
C ASP A 135 7.94 -36.91 -4.55
N SER A 136 7.41 -37.54 -5.60
CA SER A 136 6.52 -36.88 -6.55
C SER A 136 5.19 -36.43 -5.91
N SER A 137 4.62 -37.23 -5.00
CA SER A 137 3.38 -36.84 -4.31
C SER A 137 3.58 -35.67 -3.34
N LEU A 138 4.70 -35.66 -2.60
CA LEU A 138 5.04 -34.60 -1.65
C LEU A 138 5.41 -33.28 -2.35
N SER A 139 6.19 -33.34 -3.44
CA SER A 139 6.49 -32.16 -4.26
C SER A 139 5.24 -31.57 -4.91
N THR A 140 4.35 -32.40 -5.47
CA THR A 140 3.08 -31.95 -6.07
C THR A 140 2.15 -31.31 -5.03
N ALA A 141 2.04 -31.90 -3.83
CA ALA A 141 1.26 -31.32 -2.73
C ALA A 141 1.84 -29.98 -2.26
N THR A 142 3.17 -29.87 -2.17
CA THR A 142 3.87 -28.64 -1.78
C THR A 142 3.67 -27.54 -2.81
N MET A 143 3.86 -27.85 -4.10
CA MET A 143 3.60 -26.90 -5.20
C MET A 143 2.15 -26.43 -5.24
N SER A 144 1.18 -27.33 -5.00
CA SER A 144 -0.23 -26.96 -4.92
C SER A 144 -0.52 -26.05 -3.72
N ASN A 145 0.12 -26.29 -2.57
CA ASN A 145 -0.05 -25.48 -1.36
C ASN A 145 0.55 -24.07 -1.53
N ASP A 146 1.73 -23.97 -2.15
CA ASP A 146 2.36 -22.68 -2.45
C ASP A 146 1.61 -21.90 -3.54
N LYS A 147 1.08 -22.57 -4.58
CA LYS A 147 0.19 -21.98 -5.59
C LYS A 147 -1.07 -21.34 -4.96
N LEU A 148 -1.59 -21.93 -3.89
CA LEU A 148 -2.74 -21.43 -3.13
C LEU A 148 -2.36 -20.58 -1.90
N LEU A 149 -1.06 -20.25 -1.75
CA LEU A 149 -0.50 -19.42 -0.69
C LEU A 149 -0.83 -19.94 0.74
N GLY A 150 -0.76 -21.25 0.97
CA GLY A 150 -1.11 -21.85 2.26
C GLY A 150 -2.62 -21.98 2.49
N GLY A 151 -3.41 -22.14 1.42
CA GLY A 151 -4.87 -22.19 1.47
C GLY A 151 -5.56 -20.81 1.58
N LEU A 152 -4.80 -19.71 1.51
CA LEU A 152 -5.35 -18.35 1.45
C LEU A 152 -6.26 -18.18 0.23
N LEU A 153 -5.84 -18.71 -0.93
CA LEU A 153 -6.59 -18.61 -2.19
C LEU A 153 -7.47 -19.84 -2.41
N ALA A 154 -8.64 -19.64 -3.03
CA ALA A 154 -9.49 -20.72 -3.52
C ALA A 154 -9.06 -21.17 -4.92
N SER A 155 -9.07 -22.48 -5.18
CA SER A 155 -8.76 -23.10 -6.48
C SER A 155 -9.93 -23.07 -7.49
N LYS A 156 -10.81 -22.06 -7.40
CA LYS A 156 -12.11 -22.01 -8.11
C LYS A 156 -12.14 -21.08 -9.32
N PHE A 157 -11.06 -20.34 -9.58
CA PHE A 157 -10.96 -19.43 -10.73
C PHE A 157 -10.39 -20.14 -11.96
N ASP A 158 -10.86 -19.75 -13.14
CA ASP A 158 -10.20 -20.06 -14.41
C ASP A 158 -8.78 -19.44 -14.44
N GLU A 159 -7.77 -20.23 -14.79
CA GLU A 159 -6.37 -19.79 -14.73
C GLU A 159 -6.03 -18.77 -15.83
N GLY A 160 -6.68 -18.85 -17.00
CA GLY A 160 -6.49 -17.92 -18.11
C GLY A 160 -7.01 -16.51 -17.82
N SER A 161 -8.12 -16.41 -17.08
CA SER A 161 -8.77 -15.16 -16.70
C SER A 161 -7.92 -14.24 -15.82
N CYS A 162 -6.98 -14.81 -15.06
CA CYS A 162 -6.12 -14.09 -14.14
C CYS A 162 -4.82 -14.87 -13.85
N LEU A 163 -3.85 -14.76 -14.77
CA LEU A 163 -2.58 -15.48 -14.71
C LEU A 163 -1.82 -15.22 -13.40
N SER A 164 -1.82 -13.98 -12.91
CA SER A 164 -1.08 -13.57 -11.71
C SER A 164 -1.53 -14.29 -10.43
N ARG A 165 -2.81 -14.70 -10.35
CA ARG A 165 -3.36 -15.42 -9.17
C ARG A 165 -2.59 -16.69 -8.88
N TYR A 166 -2.23 -17.40 -9.94
CA TYR A 166 -1.71 -18.75 -9.89
C TYR A 166 -0.28 -18.89 -10.41
N GLN A 167 0.28 -17.86 -11.05
CA GLN A 167 1.69 -17.82 -11.46
C GLN A 167 2.57 -17.02 -10.49
N SER A 168 2.00 -16.17 -9.63
CA SER A 168 2.79 -15.28 -8.75
C SER A 168 3.73 -15.99 -7.78
N TYR A 169 3.41 -17.23 -7.38
CA TYR A 169 4.29 -18.04 -6.53
C TYR A 169 5.64 -18.35 -7.20
N LEU A 170 5.71 -18.40 -8.54
CA LEU A 170 6.95 -18.62 -9.31
C LEU A 170 7.93 -17.43 -9.24
N TYR A 171 7.43 -16.25 -8.87
CA TYR A 171 8.19 -14.99 -8.83
C TYR A 171 8.52 -14.55 -7.39
N ARG A 172 7.94 -15.22 -6.40
CA ARG A 172 7.97 -14.85 -4.98
C ARG A 172 8.69 -15.93 -4.18
N LYS A 173 9.45 -15.53 -3.17
CA LYS A 173 9.84 -16.44 -2.09
C LYS A 173 8.60 -16.89 -1.32
N ALA A 174 8.58 -18.15 -0.87
CA ALA A 174 7.52 -18.64 0.00
C ALA A 174 7.48 -17.80 1.30
N SER A 175 6.33 -17.22 1.62
CA SER A 175 6.21 -16.41 2.84
C SER A 175 6.29 -17.32 4.09
N PRO A 176 7.04 -16.92 5.13
CA PRO A 176 7.05 -17.63 6.41
C PRO A 176 5.72 -17.46 7.15
N HIS A 177 5.06 -16.31 6.98
CA HIS A 177 3.76 -16.00 7.59
C HIS A 177 2.66 -16.83 6.94
N LYS A 178 2.13 -17.81 7.68
CA LYS A 178 1.05 -18.70 7.20
C LYS A 178 -0.30 -18.20 7.70
N PRO A 179 -1.32 -18.12 6.82
CA PRO A 179 -2.66 -17.70 7.24
C PRO A 179 -3.23 -18.70 8.25
N SER A 180 -3.90 -18.21 9.28
CA SER A 180 -4.57 -19.08 10.26
C SER A 180 -5.72 -19.87 9.61
N ALA A 181 -5.99 -21.08 10.09
CA ALA A 181 -7.15 -21.86 9.65
C ALA A 181 -8.48 -21.10 9.86
N TYR A 182 -8.55 -20.25 10.90
CA TYR A 182 -9.72 -19.41 11.15
C TYR A 182 -9.89 -18.29 10.11
N LEU A 183 -8.79 -17.63 9.70
CA LEU A 183 -8.81 -16.67 8.59
C LEU A 183 -9.26 -17.36 7.29
N ILE A 184 -8.69 -18.52 6.97
CA ILE A 184 -9.09 -19.31 5.78
C ILE A 184 -10.59 -19.60 5.83
N SER A 185 -11.11 -20.08 6.97
CA SER A 185 -12.55 -20.35 7.15
C SER A 185 -13.41 -19.11 6.99
N LYS A 186 -12.99 -17.96 7.55
CA LYS A 186 -13.70 -16.68 7.40
C LYS A 186 -13.73 -16.22 5.94
N LEU A 187 -12.63 -16.38 5.19
CA LEU A 187 -12.57 -16.07 3.76
C LEU A 187 -13.50 -16.99 2.94
N ARG A 188 -13.45 -18.31 3.12
CA ARG A 188 -14.35 -19.25 2.43
C ARG A 188 -15.84 -18.97 2.72
N ASN A 189 -16.17 -18.62 3.97
CA ASN A 189 -17.52 -18.20 4.33
C ASN A 189 -17.91 -16.87 3.66
N TYR A 190 -17.00 -15.89 3.63
CA TYR A 190 -17.22 -14.62 2.95
C TYR A 190 -17.48 -14.82 1.45
N GLU A 191 -16.74 -15.69 0.77
CA GLU A 191 -16.98 -16.03 -0.66
C GLU A 191 -18.40 -16.56 -0.88
N HIS A 192 -18.92 -17.39 0.03
CA HIS A 192 -20.30 -17.89 -0.02
C HIS A 192 -21.34 -16.78 0.21
N VAL A 193 -21.12 -15.90 1.19
CA VAL A 193 -21.97 -14.72 1.43
C VAL A 193 -21.95 -13.79 0.21
N HIS A 194 -20.78 -13.55 -0.39
CA HIS A 194 -20.65 -12.70 -1.57
C HIS A 194 -21.37 -13.29 -2.78
N ARG A 195 -21.34 -14.61 -2.98
CA ARG A 195 -22.08 -15.29 -4.05
C ARG A 195 -23.61 -15.22 -3.88
N THR A 196 -24.09 -15.24 -2.64
CA THR A 196 -25.55 -15.29 -2.33
C THR A 196 -26.19 -13.92 -2.15
N CYS A 197 -25.39 -12.90 -1.83
CA CYS A 197 -25.81 -11.51 -1.64
C CYS A 197 -25.16 -10.53 -2.64
N GLY A 198 -24.29 -10.96 -3.56
CA GLY A 198 -23.55 -10.10 -4.47
C GLY A 198 -24.39 -9.41 -5.55
N PRO A 199 -23.75 -8.60 -6.42
CA PRO A 199 -24.40 -7.94 -7.55
C PRO A 199 -25.28 -8.87 -8.38
N HIS A 200 -26.39 -8.36 -8.90
CA HIS A 200 -27.35 -9.07 -9.76
C HIS A 200 -28.00 -10.33 -9.13
N THR A 201 -27.88 -10.51 -7.81
CA THR A 201 -28.68 -11.50 -7.08
C THR A 201 -30.04 -10.93 -6.68
N LYS A 202 -31.06 -11.78 -6.60
CA LYS A 202 -32.41 -11.39 -6.09
C LYS A 202 -32.35 -10.69 -4.71
N SER A 203 -31.36 -11.05 -3.88
CA SER A 203 -31.10 -10.44 -2.57
C SER A 203 -30.57 -9.01 -2.68
N TYR A 204 -29.63 -8.77 -3.60
CA TYR A 204 -29.08 -7.46 -3.92
C TYR A 204 -30.15 -6.56 -4.52
N ASP A 205 -30.84 -7.00 -5.57
CA ASP A 205 -31.85 -6.18 -6.27
C ASP A 205 -32.95 -5.73 -5.31
N LYS A 206 -33.44 -6.63 -4.45
CA LYS A 206 -34.47 -6.31 -3.43
C LYS A 206 -34.01 -5.29 -2.38
N ILE A 207 -32.71 -5.16 -2.11
CA ILE A 207 -32.17 -4.16 -1.18
C ILE A 207 -31.91 -2.84 -1.91
N MET A 208 -31.27 -2.90 -3.08
CA MET A 208 -30.88 -1.71 -3.83
C MET A 208 -32.05 -1.02 -4.57
N THR A 209 -33.20 -1.67 -4.73
CA THR A 209 -34.43 -1.02 -5.22
C THR A 209 -35.28 -0.39 -4.11
N LYS A 210 -35.11 -0.80 -2.84
CA LYS A 210 -35.94 -0.32 -1.72
C LYS A 210 -35.54 1.05 -1.19
N GLY A 211 -34.26 1.41 -1.21
CA GLY A 211 -33.80 2.77 -0.89
C GLY A 211 -34.17 3.23 0.52
N ALA A 212 -34.87 4.35 0.62
CA ALA A 212 -35.40 4.86 1.90
C ALA A 212 -36.71 4.18 2.35
N LYS A 213 -37.31 3.30 1.54
CA LYS A 213 -38.62 2.67 1.81
C LYS A 213 -38.53 1.36 2.62
N PHE A 214 -37.49 1.17 3.43
CA PHE A 214 -37.41 -0.01 4.30
C PHE A 214 -38.47 0.05 5.41
N SER A 215 -39.20 -1.05 5.56
CA SER A 215 -40.17 -1.22 6.63
C SER A 215 -39.58 -2.00 7.80
N LYS A 216 -40.22 -1.96 8.98
CA LYS A 216 -39.86 -2.84 10.11
C LYS A 216 -39.92 -4.33 9.75
N ASN A 217 -40.78 -4.71 8.80
CA ASN A 217 -40.89 -6.08 8.29
C ASN A 217 -39.66 -6.53 7.48
N ASP A 218 -38.87 -5.59 6.95
CA ASP A 218 -37.61 -5.84 6.24
C ASP A 218 -36.41 -6.07 7.18
N ALA A 219 -36.60 -6.02 8.50
CA ALA A 219 -35.59 -6.44 9.48
C ALA A 219 -35.14 -7.90 9.25
N ARG A 220 -36.02 -8.76 8.70
CA ARG A 220 -35.72 -10.17 8.39
C ARG A 220 -34.81 -10.39 7.17
N MET A 221 -34.48 -9.34 6.40
CA MET A 221 -33.54 -9.49 5.27
C MET A 221 -32.14 -9.82 5.79
N LYS A 222 -31.42 -10.76 5.16
CA LYS A 222 -30.13 -11.25 5.66
C LYS A 222 -28.94 -10.39 5.24
N CYS A 223 -28.89 -9.98 3.97
CA CYS A 223 -27.73 -9.27 3.42
C CYS A 223 -27.59 -7.84 4.00
N LYS A 224 -26.35 -7.41 4.16
CA LYS A 224 -25.90 -6.05 4.47
C LYS A 224 -24.74 -5.72 3.53
N TYR A 225 -24.50 -4.44 3.26
CA TYR A 225 -23.49 -4.00 2.30
C TYR A 225 -22.57 -2.93 2.88
N ILE A 226 -21.37 -2.87 2.35
CA ILE A 226 -20.48 -1.72 2.41
C ILE A 226 -19.98 -1.39 1.00
N VAL A 227 -20.36 -0.21 0.51
CA VAL A 227 -19.92 0.33 -0.78
C VAL A 227 -18.68 1.18 -0.52
N TRP A 228 -17.51 0.70 -0.95
CA TRP A 228 -16.26 1.47 -0.89
C TRP A 228 -16.12 2.37 -2.12
N THR A 229 -15.68 3.61 -1.90
CA THR A 229 -15.37 4.57 -2.96
C THR A 229 -13.90 4.99 -2.92
N ALA A 230 -13.22 4.96 -4.07
CA ALA A 230 -11.83 5.37 -4.18
C ALA A 230 -11.59 6.83 -3.74
N SER A 231 -10.47 7.07 -3.06
CA SER A 231 -9.98 8.41 -2.74
C SER A 231 -8.45 8.46 -2.82
N ASN A 232 -7.89 9.63 -3.13
CA ASN A 232 -6.45 9.89 -3.27
C ASN A 232 -5.74 8.92 -4.26
N GLY A 233 -4.43 8.69 -4.10
CA GLY A 233 -3.61 7.87 -5.00
C GLY A 233 -3.73 6.36 -4.76
N LEU A 234 -3.21 5.56 -5.71
CA LEU A 234 -3.34 4.09 -5.73
C LEU A 234 -2.97 3.41 -4.40
N GLY A 235 -1.88 3.82 -3.74
CA GLY A 235 -1.48 3.28 -2.43
C GLY A 235 -2.59 3.43 -1.38
N ASN A 236 -3.14 4.63 -1.22
CA ASN A 236 -4.24 4.88 -0.27
C ASN A 236 -5.49 4.06 -0.63
N ARG A 237 -5.77 3.90 -1.93
CA ARG A 237 -6.91 3.11 -2.41
C ARG A 237 -6.78 1.63 -2.04
N MET A 238 -5.60 1.05 -2.24
CA MET A 238 -5.34 -0.35 -1.88
C MET A 238 -5.38 -0.58 -0.36
N LEU A 239 -4.76 0.31 0.43
CA LEU A 239 -4.78 0.25 1.89
C LEU A 239 -6.22 0.33 2.45
N THR A 240 -7.01 1.30 1.98
CA THR A 240 -8.40 1.48 2.43
C THR A 240 -9.32 0.37 1.97
N LEU A 241 -9.11 -0.20 0.78
CA LEU A 241 -9.91 -1.29 0.25
C LEU A 241 -9.69 -2.59 1.05
N ALA A 242 -8.45 -2.88 1.46
CA ALA A 242 -8.17 -3.99 2.39
C ALA A 242 -8.75 -3.74 3.79
N ALA A 243 -8.68 -2.51 4.30
CA ALA A 243 -9.28 -2.14 5.58
C ALA A 243 -10.82 -2.26 5.55
N ALA A 244 -11.45 -1.82 4.45
CA ALA A 244 -12.88 -1.95 4.22
C ALA A 244 -13.31 -3.42 4.07
N PHE A 245 -12.49 -4.26 3.44
CA PHE A 245 -12.72 -5.70 3.33
C PHE A 245 -12.68 -6.40 4.70
N LEU A 246 -11.69 -6.08 5.54
CA LEU A 246 -11.64 -6.62 6.91
C LEU A 246 -12.89 -6.21 7.71
N TYR A 247 -13.27 -4.94 7.64
CA TYR A 247 -14.47 -4.45 8.29
C TYR A 247 -15.76 -5.10 7.72
N ALA A 248 -15.78 -5.44 6.43
CA ALA A 248 -16.88 -6.18 5.81
C ALA A 248 -17.01 -7.61 6.39
N ILE A 249 -15.88 -8.33 6.57
CA ILE A 249 -15.85 -9.64 7.24
C ILE A 249 -16.33 -9.53 8.70
N LEU A 250 -15.86 -8.53 9.45
CA LEU A 250 -16.17 -8.35 10.87
C LEU A 250 -17.62 -7.90 11.14
N THR A 251 -18.35 -7.45 10.11
CA THR A 251 -19.73 -6.93 10.26
C THR A 251 -20.75 -7.67 9.39
N ASP A 252 -20.39 -8.83 8.83
CA ASP A 252 -21.20 -9.63 7.90
C ASP A 252 -21.80 -8.80 6.75
N ARG A 253 -20.94 -8.03 6.07
CA ARG A 253 -21.31 -7.20 4.93
C ARG A 253 -20.66 -7.71 3.66
N VAL A 254 -21.38 -7.58 2.54
CA VAL A 254 -20.81 -7.67 1.20
C VAL A 254 -20.10 -6.36 0.88
N LEU A 255 -18.80 -6.43 0.60
CA LEU A 255 -18.01 -5.33 0.03
C LEU A 255 -18.38 -5.15 -1.45
N LEU A 256 -18.81 -3.95 -1.82
CA LEU A 256 -19.01 -3.54 -3.20
C LEU A 256 -18.06 -2.38 -3.51
N VAL A 257 -17.42 -2.43 -4.67
CA VAL A 257 -16.26 -1.58 -4.99
C VAL A 257 -16.59 -0.68 -6.17
N ARG A 258 -16.64 0.63 -5.94
CA ARG A 258 -16.86 1.61 -7.00
C ARG A 258 -15.51 2.07 -7.57
N PHE A 259 -15.06 1.37 -8.60
CA PHE A 259 -13.95 1.81 -9.45
C PHE A 259 -14.41 2.86 -10.46
N GLU A 260 -13.71 3.99 -10.50
CA GLU A 260 -13.76 4.93 -11.62
C GLU A 260 -12.86 4.42 -12.76
N ASN A 261 -12.88 5.08 -13.92
CA ASN A 261 -12.13 4.68 -15.13
C ASN A 261 -10.61 4.50 -14.91
N ASP A 262 -10.05 5.07 -13.85
CA ASP A 262 -8.63 5.00 -13.49
C ASP A 262 -8.25 3.73 -12.70
N MET A 263 -9.22 2.93 -12.26
CA MET A 263 -9.03 1.67 -11.53
C MET A 263 -9.49 0.43 -12.31
N ILE A 264 -10.24 0.64 -13.41
CA ILE A 264 -10.65 -0.45 -14.31
C ILE A 264 -9.39 -1.10 -14.89
N GLY A 265 -9.34 -2.43 -14.87
CA GLY A 265 -8.22 -3.19 -15.43
C GLY A 265 -6.99 -3.32 -14.52
N LEU A 266 -6.96 -2.79 -13.29
CA LEU A 266 -5.82 -2.99 -12.38
C LEU A 266 -5.79 -4.38 -11.73
N PHE A 267 -6.96 -4.87 -11.32
CA PHE A 267 -7.10 -6.07 -10.48
C PHE A 267 -8.07 -7.08 -11.09
N CYS A 268 -7.82 -8.36 -10.86
CA CYS A 268 -8.78 -9.43 -11.10
C CYS A 268 -9.90 -9.43 -10.04
N GLU A 269 -11.00 -10.12 -10.33
CA GLU A 269 -12.08 -10.39 -9.36
C GLU A 269 -11.58 -11.25 -8.19
N PRO A 270 -11.66 -10.82 -6.91
CA PRO A 270 -11.09 -11.58 -5.80
C PRO A 270 -12.00 -12.70 -5.26
N PHE A 271 -13.29 -12.73 -5.63
CA PHE A 271 -14.28 -13.66 -5.09
C PHE A 271 -14.78 -14.63 -6.17
N PRO A 272 -14.82 -15.96 -5.94
CA PRO A 272 -15.18 -16.94 -6.97
C PRO A 272 -16.70 -16.96 -7.19
N ASP A 273 -17.09 -16.99 -8.47
CA ASP A 273 -18.48 -16.97 -8.96
C ASP A 273 -19.28 -15.72 -8.53
N SER A 274 -18.61 -14.56 -8.43
CA SER A 274 -19.23 -13.25 -8.19
C SER A 274 -18.32 -12.13 -8.67
N SER A 275 -18.87 -10.93 -8.91
CA SER A 275 -18.08 -9.69 -9.04
C SER A 275 -18.12 -8.88 -7.75
N TRP A 276 -17.01 -8.28 -7.34
CA TRP A 276 -16.96 -7.26 -6.27
C TRP A 276 -17.33 -5.85 -6.75
N LEU A 277 -17.45 -5.63 -8.06
CA LEU A 277 -17.69 -4.30 -8.62
C LEU A 277 -19.11 -3.84 -8.34
N LEU A 278 -19.26 -2.56 -7.98
CA LEU A 278 -20.57 -1.95 -7.86
C LEU A 278 -21.21 -1.78 -9.26
N PRO A 279 -22.42 -2.30 -9.51
CA PRO A 279 -23.14 -2.10 -10.77
C PRO A 279 -23.30 -0.62 -11.15
N ARG A 280 -23.18 -0.33 -12.45
CA ARG A 280 -23.20 1.05 -12.99
C ARG A 280 -24.55 1.74 -12.85
N ASP A 281 -25.61 0.96 -12.73
CA ASP A 281 -27.00 1.37 -12.51
C ASP A 281 -27.35 1.62 -11.03
N PHE A 282 -26.37 1.54 -10.11
CA PHE A 282 -26.58 1.79 -8.68
C PHE A 282 -27.29 3.14 -8.42
N PRO A 283 -28.55 3.13 -7.96
CA PRO A 283 -29.44 4.29 -8.10
C PRO A 283 -29.05 5.47 -7.20
N TYR A 284 -28.50 5.21 -6.01
CA TYR A 284 -28.25 6.23 -4.99
C TYR A 284 -27.01 7.10 -5.23
N TRP A 285 -26.25 6.89 -6.32
CA TRP A 285 -25.12 7.76 -6.62
C TRP A 285 -25.56 9.18 -7.02
N LYS A 286 -26.66 9.30 -7.77
CA LYS A 286 -27.21 10.61 -8.20
C LYS A 286 -27.74 11.41 -7.01
N ASP A 287 -28.33 10.72 -6.03
CA ASP A 287 -28.96 11.32 -4.84
C ASP A 287 -28.04 11.35 -3.62
N ARG A 288 -26.73 11.16 -3.76
CA ARG A 288 -25.75 11.08 -2.65
C ARG A 288 -25.89 12.22 -1.63
N LYS A 289 -26.25 13.42 -2.07
CA LYS A 289 -26.45 14.61 -1.21
C LYS A 289 -27.60 14.48 -0.21
N HIS A 290 -28.56 13.58 -0.45
CA HIS A 290 -29.73 13.34 0.40
C HIS A 290 -29.57 12.11 1.30
N ILE A 291 -28.41 11.45 1.29
CA ILE A 291 -28.12 10.31 2.16
C ILE A 291 -27.60 10.84 3.50
N GLU A 292 -28.18 10.36 4.60
CA GLU A 292 -27.78 10.69 5.96
C GLU A 292 -26.27 10.41 6.17
N THR A 293 -25.56 11.30 6.85
CA THR A 293 -24.17 11.05 7.26
C THR A 293 -24.12 10.46 8.66
N TYR A 294 -23.04 9.72 8.93
CA TYR A 294 -22.80 9.11 10.22
C TYR A 294 -22.75 10.13 11.38
N GLU A 295 -22.19 11.32 11.13
CA GLU A 295 -22.12 12.42 12.11
C GLU A 295 -23.51 12.95 12.48
N ASN A 296 -24.39 13.13 11.49
CA ASN A 296 -25.78 13.55 11.73
C ASN A 296 -26.55 12.47 12.50
N MET A 297 -26.31 11.19 12.20
CA MET A 297 -26.90 10.07 12.95
C MET A 297 -26.44 10.05 14.42
N LEU A 298 -25.15 10.28 14.70
CA LEU A 298 -24.64 10.42 16.07
C LEU A 298 -25.25 11.62 16.80
N MET A 299 -25.35 12.78 16.15
CA MET A 299 -25.98 13.97 16.74
C MET A 299 -27.46 13.75 17.07
N LYS A 300 -28.19 12.94 16.30
CA LYS A 300 -29.58 12.56 16.57
C LYS A 300 -29.68 11.60 17.77
N ASP A 301 -28.85 10.55 17.79
CA ASP A 301 -28.81 9.54 18.86
C ASP A 301 -28.52 10.19 20.24
N GLN A 302 -27.63 11.17 20.28
CA GLN A 302 -27.31 11.95 21.48
C GLN A 302 -28.44 12.91 21.93
N ARG A 303 -29.41 13.24 21.07
CA ARG A 303 -30.38 14.34 21.33
C ARG A 303 -31.77 13.88 21.80
N ASN A 304 -32.25 12.67 21.49
CA ASN A 304 -33.42 12.09 22.16
C ASN A 304 -33.71 10.62 21.83
N ASN A 305 -34.45 9.95 22.73
CA ASN A 305 -34.70 8.51 22.76
C ASN A 305 -35.32 7.87 21.50
N SER A 306 -34.47 7.16 20.74
CA SER A 306 -34.66 5.75 20.28
C SER A 306 -35.92 5.32 19.49
N LYS A 307 -36.73 6.23 18.93
CA LYS A 307 -37.92 5.88 18.12
C LYS A 307 -37.83 6.18 16.61
N GLU A 308 -36.82 6.92 16.16
CA GLU A 308 -36.65 7.21 14.73
C GLU A 308 -36.14 5.97 13.96
N LEU A 309 -36.64 5.77 12.74
CA LEU A 309 -36.19 4.66 11.88
C LEU A 309 -34.78 4.95 11.37
N LEU A 310 -33.81 4.11 11.73
CA LEU A 310 -32.43 4.27 11.26
C LEU A 310 -32.37 4.27 9.73
N PRO A 311 -31.49 5.10 9.14
CA PRO A 311 -31.39 5.23 7.70
C PRO A 311 -30.93 3.90 7.08
N SER A 312 -31.47 3.57 5.92
CA SER A 312 -31.10 2.34 5.19
C SER A 312 -29.75 2.47 4.49
N PHE A 313 -29.40 3.69 4.09
CA PHE A 313 -28.14 4.09 3.49
C PHE A 313 -27.50 5.15 4.37
N LEU A 314 -26.22 5.00 4.70
CA LEU A 314 -25.47 5.96 5.52
C LEU A 314 -24.11 6.25 4.89
N ILE A 315 -23.74 7.52 4.79
CA ILE A 315 -22.39 7.94 4.39
C ILE A 315 -21.49 7.86 5.63
N LEU A 316 -20.40 7.08 5.53
CA LEU A 316 -19.34 6.98 6.52
C LEU A 316 -18.06 7.58 5.93
N ASN A 317 -17.64 8.73 6.46
CA ASN A 317 -16.42 9.40 6.01
C ASN A 317 -15.27 9.20 7.00
N LEU A 318 -14.23 8.49 6.56
CA LEU A 318 -12.99 8.22 7.30
C LEU A 318 -11.76 8.75 6.53
N GLN A 319 -11.89 9.89 5.83
CA GLN A 319 -10.77 10.59 5.17
C GLN A 319 -10.00 11.47 6.17
N HIS A 320 -8.69 11.65 5.95
CA HIS A 320 -7.87 12.53 6.79
C HIS A 320 -8.26 14.02 6.76
N THR A 321 -8.88 14.50 5.69
CA THR A 321 -9.38 15.88 5.58
C THR A 321 -10.73 16.09 6.28
N HIS A 322 -11.35 15.02 6.76
CA HIS A 322 -12.63 15.09 7.44
C HIS A 322 -12.39 15.40 8.91
N ASP A 323 -12.83 16.58 9.38
CA ASP A 323 -12.63 17.06 10.75
C ASP A 323 -13.43 16.27 11.82
N GLY A 324 -14.01 15.13 11.42
CA GLY A 324 -14.69 14.15 12.25
C GLY A 324 -13.76 13.37 13.18
N HIS A 325 -12.79 14.03 13.83
CA HIS A 325 -12.01 13.44 14.92
C HIS A 325 -12.88 12.93 16.09
N ASN A 326 -14.14 13.38 16.15
CA ASN A 326 -15.18 12.99 17.09
C ASN A 326 -16.22 12.04 16.46
N ASN A 327 -15.88 11.29 15.41
CA ASN A 327 -16.80 10.32 14.82
C ASN A 327 -16.91 9.00 15.61
N PHE A 328 -16.02 8.75 16.59
CA PHE A 328 -16.06 7.56 17.46
C PHE A 328 -16.19 6.22 16.72
N PHE A 329 -15.71 6.10 15.47
CA PHE A 329 -15.79 4.85 14.69
C PHE A 329 -15.06 3.68 15.38
N HIS A 330 -14.04 3.98 16.18
CA HIS A 330 -13.29 3.03 17.01
C HIS A 330 -14.01 2.54 18.27
N CYS A 331 -15.25 3.01 18.52
CA CYS A 331 -15.99 2.71 19.74
C CYS A 331 -17.10 1.66 19.53
N ASP A 332 -17.28 0.79 20.53
CA ASP A 332 -18.22 -0.34 20.43
C ASP A 332 -19.68 0.11 20.29
N HIS A 333 -20.08 1.16 21.00
CA HIS A 333 -21.43 1.74 20.93
C HIS A 333 -21.78 2.23 19.51
N SER A 334 -20.81 2.87 18.84
CA SER A 334 -20.91 3.29 17.45
C SER A 334 -21.09 2.12 16.50
N GLN A 335 -20.39 1.01 16.74
CA GLN A 335 -20.54 -0.20 15.95
C GLN A 335 -21.93 -0.84 16.13
N VAL A 336 -22.52 -0.80 17.33
CA VAL A 336 -23.91 -1.25 17.55
C VAL A 336 -24.92 -0.43 16.73
N LEU A 337 -24.68 0.87 16.50
CA LEU A 337 -25.49 1.69 15.58
C LEU A 337 -25.22 1.32 14.12
N LEU A 338 -23.95 1.29 13.70
CA LEU A 338 -23.55 0.99 12.33
C LEU A 338 -23.98 -0.41 11.87
N GLN A 339 -24.00 -1.41 12.75
CA GLN A 339 -24.46 -2.78 12.44
C GLN A 339 -25.93 -2.85 12.02
N LYS A 340 -26.78 -1.92 12.50
CA LYS A 340 -28.22 -1.87 12.18
C LYS A 340 -28.49 -1.29 10.78
N VAL A 341 -27.58 -0.48 10.24
CA VAL A 341 -27.70 0.14 8.91
C VAL A 341 -27.47 -0.89 7.80
N ARG A 342 -28.32 -0.89 6.77
CA ARG A 342 -28.25 -1.89 5.68
C ARG A 342 -27.09 -1.66 4.73
N VAL A 343 -26.89 -0.44 4.25
CA VAL A 343 -25.86 -0.07 3.29
C VAL A 343 -25.01 1.06 3.84
N LEU A 344 -23.72 0.79 4.08
CA LEU A 344 -22.73 1.83 4.38
C LEU A 344 -22.06 2.28 3.09
N ILE A 345 -21.93 3.58 2.85
CA ILE A 345 -21.13 4.14 1.76
C ILE A 345 -19.86 4.74 2.38
N LEU A 346 -18.76 4.00 2.29
CA LEU A 346 -17.48 4.34 2.90
C LEU A 346 -16.62 5.13 1.92
N THR A 347 -16.22 6.33 2.33
CA THR A 347 -15.11 7.07 1.71
C THR A 347 -13.97 7.18 2.73
N SER A 348 -12.76 6.78 2.35
CA SER A 348 -11.56 6.89 3.20
C SER A 348 -10.30 6.98 2.33
N ASP A 349 -9.22 7.48 2.92
CA ASP A 349 -7.86 7.45 2.37
C ASP A 349 -6.84 6.89 3.38
N GLN A 350 -7.32 6.29 4.48
CA GLN A 350 -6.55 5.82 5.62
C GLN A 350 -6.51 4.30 5.78
N TYR A 351 -5.38 3.75 6.25
CA TYR A 351 -5.30 2.37 6.71
C TYR A 351 -5.88 2.21 8.12
N PHE A 352 -7.20 2.29 8.27
CA PHE A 352 -7.87 2.31 9.58
C PHE A 352 -7.91 0.97 10.34
N VAL A 353 -7.16 -0.04 9.91
CA VAL A 353 -7.13 -1.38 10.53
C VAL A 353 -6.71 -1.37 12.00
N PRO A 354 -5.71 -0.58 12.47
CA PRO A 354 -5.37 -0.54 13.90
C PRO A 354 -6.57 -0.16 14.78
N THR A 355 -7.47 0.71 14.30
CA THR A 355 -8.71 1.05 14.99
C THR A 355 -9.67 -0.13 15.12
N LEU A 356 -9.68 -1.09 14.20
CA LEU A 356 -10.54 -2.27 14.31
C LEU A 356 -10.15 -3.18 15.50
N PHE A 357 -8.88 -3.19 15.88
CA PHE A 357 -8.39 -3.90 17.07
C PHE A 357 -8.74 -3.19 18.38
N MET A 358 -9.02 -1.88 18.34
CA MET A 358 -9.48 -1.13 19.51
C MET A 358 -10.89 -1.56 19.94
N ILE A 359 -11.75 -1.84 18.95
CA ILE A 359 -13.18 -2.18 19.12
C ILE A 359 -13.34 -3.53 19.85
N PRO A 360 -13.88 -3.55 21.09
CA PRO A 360 -14.04 -4.76 21.90
C PRO A 360 -14.72 -5.93 21.18
N SER A 361 -15.85 -5.68 20.50
CA SER A 361 -16.63 -6.73 19.80
C SER A 361 -15.89 -7.42 18.66
N PHE A 362 -14.82 -6.83 18.11
CA PHE A 362 -14.02 -7.42 17.03
C PHE A 362 -12.77 -8.18 17.53
N ARG A 363 -12.35 -7.98 18.78
CA ARG A 363 -11.04 -8.47 19.29
C ARG A 363 -10.87 -9.99 19.22
N GLN A 364 -11.93 -10.76 19.50
CA GLN A 364 -11.85 -12.22 19.51
C GLN A 364 -11.65 -12.77 18.09
N ASP A 365 -12.41 -12.26 17.12
CA ASP A 365 -12.29 -12.66 15.71
C ASP A 365 -10.94 -12.22 15.14
N LEU A 366 -10.53 -10.97 15.36
CA LEU A 366 -9.23 -10.46 14.93
C LEU A 366 -8.06 -11.27 15.51
N SER A 367 -8.17 -11.75 16.76
CA SER A 367 -7.11 -12.55 17.39
C SER A 367 -7.04 -13.98 16.88
N LYS A 368 -8.16 -14.57 16.47
CA LYS A 368 -8.17 -15.88 15.80
C LYS A 368 -7.74 -15.78 14.34
N MET A 369 -8.16 -14.73 13.63
CA MET A 369 -7.78 -14.49 12.23
C MET A 369 -6.28 -14.17 12.10
N PHE A 370 -5.76 -13.31 12.96
CA PHE A 370 -4.38 -12.84 12.95
C PHE A 370 -3.72 -13.10 14.32
N PRO A 371 -3.16 -14.31 14.54
CA PRO A 371 -2.30 -14.61 15.69
C PRO A 371 -1.05 -13.72 15.67
N GLU A 372 -0.34 -13.72 14.54
CA GLU A 372 0.72 -12.75 14.23
C GLU A 372 0.08 -11.40 13.89
N LYS A 373 0.14 -10.43 14.81
CA LYS A 373 -0.62 -9.18 14.72
C LYS A 373 -0.20 -8.26 13.57
N ASP A 374 1.02 -8.43 13.05
CA ASP A 374 1.56 -7.66 11.94
C ASP A 374 1.43 -8.32 10.56
N THR A 375 0.45 -9.24 10.39
CA THR A 375 0.20 -9.96 9.13
C THR A 375 -1.09 -9.56 8.40
N VAL A 376 -1.80 -8.54 8.88
CA VAL A 376 -3.18 -8.23 8.45
C VAL A 376 -3.24 -7.82 6.97
N PHE A 377 -2.51 -6.78 6.55
CA PHE A 377 -2.43 -6.42 5.15
C PHE A 377 -1.63 -7.46 4.35
N HIS A 378 -0.64 -8.14 4.94
CA HIS A 378 0.10 -9.19 4.24
C HIS A 378 -0.84 -10.28 3.71
N HIS A 379 -1.74 -10.81 4.54
CA HIS A 379 -2.71 -11.80 4.10
C HIS A 379 -3.84 -11.20 3.25
N LEU A 380 -4.49 -10.13 3.70
CA LEU A 380 -5.65 -9.59 2.98
C LEU A 380 -5.26 -8.96 1.63
N GLY A 381 -4.11 -8.31 1.55
CA GLY A 381 -3.57 -7.76 0.31
C GLY A 381 -3.20 -8.84 -0.70
N ARG A 382 -2.58 -9.95 -0.26
CA ARG A 382 -2.26 -11.10 -1.12
C ARG A 382 -3.49 -11.91 -1.56
N TYR A 383 -4.61 -11.78 -0.85
CA TYR A 383 -5.90 -12.38 -1.21
C TYR A 383 -6.73 -11.50 -2.17
N LEU A 384 -6.71 -10.16 -1.99
CA LEU A 384 -7.48 -9.24 -2.81
C LEU A 384 -6.78 -8.83 -4.11
N PHE A 385 -5.49 -8.49 -4.05
CA PHE A 385 -4.82 -7.71 -5.09
C PHE A 385 -3.99 -8.59 -6.03
N HIS A 386 -4.70 -9.30 -6.91
CA HIS A 386 -4.09 -9.99 -8.05
C HIS A 386 -4.04 -9.05 -9.27
N PRO A 387 -2.86 -8.74 -9.83
CA PRO A 387 -2.75 -7.99 -11.07
C PRO A 387 -3.57 -8.59 -12.21
N SER A 388 -4.26 -7.75 -12.98
CA SER A 388 -4.84 -8.15 -14.26
C SER A 388 -3.77 -8.72 -15.20
N ASN A 389 -4.20 -9.42 -16.27
CA ASN A 389 -3.25 -9.94 -17.27
C ASN A 389 -2.41 -8.82 -17.92
N GLU A 390 -2.97 -7.62 -18.14
CA GLU A 390 -2.24 -6.44 -18.66
C GLU A 390 -1.10 -6.02 -17.72
N ALA A 391 -1.39 -5.83 -16.43
CA ALA A 391 -0.37 -5.49 -15.44
C ALA A 391 0.62 -6.66 -15.23
N TRP A 392 0.15 -7.91 -15.26
CA TRP A 392 0.97 -9.10 -15.09
C TRP A 392 1.97 -9.30 -16.24
N GLU A 393 1.59 -8.98 -17.47
CA GLU A 393 2.47 -9.02 -18.65
C GLU A 393 3.66 -8.04 -18.48
N LEU A 394 3.42 -6.84 -17.96
CA LEU A 394 4.47 -5.86 -17.66
C LEU A 394 5.38 -6.34 -16.51
N ILE A 395 4.78 -6.80 -15.40
CA ILE A 395 5.50 -7.31 -14.22
C ILE A 395 6.41 -8.49 -14.61
N SER A 396 5.83 -9.49 -15.28
CA SER A 396 6.53 -10.74 -15.62
C SER A 396 7.67 -10.51 -16.61
N ARG A 397 7.44 -9.72 -17.68
CA ARG A 397 8.51 -9.35 -18.64
C ARG A 397 9.64 -8.58 -17.98
N PHE A 398 9.33 -7.55 -17.19
CA PHE A 398 10.35 -6.74 -16.53
C PHE A 398 11.18 -7.58 -15.55
N TYR A 399 10.52 -8.43 -14.74
CA TYR A 399 11.20 -9.32 -13.81
C TYR A 399 12.15 -10.27 -14.55
N GLN A 400 11.67 -10.96 -15.61
CA GLN A 400 12.50 -11.91 -16.35
C GLN A 400 13.69 -11.23 -17.08
N ALA A 401 13.49 -10.04 -17.62
CA ALA A 401 14.53 -9.30 -18.33
C ALA A 401 15.62 -8.71 -17.42
N HIS A 402 15.27 -8.29 -16.19
CA HIS A 402 16.14 -7.45 -15.36
C HIS A 402 16.42 -7.96 -13.95
N LEU A 403 15.51 -8.74 -13.34
CA LEU A 403 15.59 -9.13 -11.92
C LEU A 403 15.82 -10.63 -11.71
N ALA A 404 15.38 -11.50 -12.63
CA ALA A 404 15.41 -12.95 -12.44
C ALA A 404 16.83 -13.50 -12.24
N LYS A 405 17.81 -13.00 -12.99
CA LYS A 405 19.21 -13.49 -12.97
C LYS A 405 20.09 -12.94 -11.84
N ALA A 406 19.58 -12.04 -11.00
CA ALA A 406 20.35 -11.47 -9.90
C ALA A 406 20.39 -12.42 -8.69
N ASN A 407 21.49 -12.42 -7.95
CA ASN A 407 21.62 -13.19 -6.71
C ASN A 407 20.78 -12.55 -5.59
N GLU A 408 20.74 -11.21 -5.54
CA GLU A 408 19.91 -10.44 -4.61
C GLU A 408 19.23 -9.25 -5.33
N ARG A 409 18.01 -8.91 -4.90
CA ARG A 409 17.16 -7.85 -5.45
C ARG A 409 16.86 -6.82 -4.36
N ILE A 410 17.21 -5.56 -4.60
CA ILE A 410 17.05 -4.47 -3.63
C ILE A 410 16.06 -3.46 -4.19
N GLY A 411 14.88 -3.36 -3.58
CA GLY A 411 13.86 -2.38 -3.94
C GLY A 411 14.13 -1.03 -3.29
N MET A 412 13.94 0.06 -4.04
CA MET A 412 14.06 1.43 -3.57
C MET A 412 12.82 2.22 -3.97
N GLN A 413 11.96 2.48 -3.00
CA GLN A 413 10.75 3.28 -3.17
C GLN A 413 11.03 4.72 -2.75
N ILE A 414 11.17 5.62 -3.72
CA ILE A 414 11.65 7.00 -3.51
C ILE A 414 10.52 7.99 -3.80
N ARG A 415 9.99 8.62 -2.75
CA ARG A 415 8.92 9.63 -2.82
C ARG A 415 9.33 10.91 -2.06
N VAL A 416 9.73 11.92 -2.81
CA VAL A 416 9.90 13.29 -2.32
C VAL A 416 8.56 14.01 -2.38
N TYR A 417 8.16 14.65 -1.28
CA TYR A 417 6.87 15.36 -1.17
C TYR A 417 6.98 16.86 -1.49
N ASN A 418 8.17 17.45 -1.35
CA ASN A 418 8.41 18.86 -1.65
C ASN A 418 9.70 19.05 -2.46
N THR A 419 9.55 19.01 -3.78
CA THR A 419 10.63 19.18 -4.76
C THR A 419 11.31 20.56 -4.73
N HIS A 420 10.69 21.56 -4.09
CA HIS A 420 11.28 22.90 -3.96
C HIS A 420 12.13 23.07 -2.69
N LYS A 421 12.17 22.08 -1.79
CA LYS A 421 12.90 22.15 -0.50
C LYS A 421 13.94 21.06 -0.29
N GLU A 422 13.93 20.01 -1.09
CA GLU A 422 14.80 18.84 -0.96
C GLU A 422 15.68 18.74 -2.20
N PRO A 423 16.98 19.10 -2.13
CA PRO A 423 17.92 18.86 -3.21
C PRO A 423 17.95 17.36 -3.51
N HIS A 424 17.72 16.99 -4.78
CA HIS A 424 17.72 15.59 -5.20
C HIS A 424 19.03 14.87 -4.84
N GLN A 425 20.15 15.60 -4.79
CA GLN A 425 21.44 15.09 -4.34
C GLN A 425 21.46 14.70 -2.85
N THR A 426 20.82 15.45 -1.95
CA THR A 426 20.79 15.08 -0.51
C THR A 426 20.04 13.77 -0.29
N VAL A 427 18.93 13.56 -1.02
CA VAL A 427 18.16 12.32 -0.98
C VAL A 427 18.98 11.13 -1.50
N ILE A 428 19.78 11.32 -2.56
CA ILE A 428 20.70 10.28 -3.06
C ILE A 428 21.77 9.96 -2.03
N ASN A 429 22.37 10.98 -1.42
CA ASN A 429 23.38 10.79 -0.38
C ASN A 429 22.78 10.07 0.85
N GLU A 430 21.53 10.37 1.23
CA GLU A 430 20.80 9.65 2.29
C GLU A 430 20.55 8.17 1.93
N ILE A 431 20.18 7.88 0.68
CA ILE A 431 20.02 6.50 0.17
C ILE A 431 21.34 5.73 0.21
N ILE A 432 22.46 6.34 -0.21
CA ILE A 432 23.78 5.71 -0.15
C ILE A 432 24.21 5.49 1.30
N ALA A 433 24.09 6.50 2.17
CA ALA A 433 24.40 6.37 3.58
C ALA A 433 23.58 5.25 4.27
N CYS A 434 22.29 5.13 3.94
CA CYS A 434 21.43 4.04 4.42
C CYS A 434 21.90 2.67 3.91
N THR A 435 22.05 2.53 2.60
CA THR A 435 22.31 1.23 1.95
C THR A 435 23.70 0.67 2.27
N VAL A 436 24.70 1.54 2.40
CA VAL A 436 26.06 1.19 2.86
C VAL A 436 26.05 0.82 4.35
N LYS A 437 25.50 1.67 5.22
CA LYS A 437 25.47 1.44 6.69
C LYS A 437 24.82 0.10 7.05
N HIS A 438 23.81 -0.31 6.29
CA HIS A 438 23.07 -1.57 6.49
C HIS A 438 23.48 -2.68 5.52
N LYS A 439 24.63 -2.55 4.83
CA LYS A 439 25.26 -3.56 3.96
C LYS A 439 24.38 -4.10 2.83
N LEU A 440 23.36 -3.34 2.43
CA LEU A 440 22.51 -3.66 1.28
C LEU A 440 23.31 -3.47 -0.01
N LEU A 441 23.98 -2.33 -0.13
CA LEU A 441 24.89 -2.04 -1.24
C LEU A 441 26.32 -1.83 -0.74
N PRO A 442 27.32 -2.22 -1.54
CA PRO A 442 28.72 -2.03 -1.19
C PRO A 442 29.17 -0.59 -1.31
N GLU A 443 30.21 -0.29 -0.54
CA GLU A 443 31.05 0.90 -0.70
C GLU A 443 31.79 0.89 -2.06
N LEU A 444 32.20 2.09 -2.49
CA LEU A 444 32.91 2.32 -3.73
C LEU A 444 34.40 2.60 -3.45
N ASP A 445 35.27 1.93 -4.20
CA ASP A 445 36.70 2.22 -4.25
C ASP A 445 36.92 3.46 -5.13
N LEU A 446 36.91 4.63 -4.52
CA LEU A 446 37.13 5.92 -5.20
C LEU A 446 38.58 6.11 -5.70
N GLN A 447 39.51 5.22 -5.32
CA GLN A 447 40.91 5.30 -5.76
C GLN A 447 41.15 4.53 -7.08
N LYS A 448 40.18 3.74 -7.54
CA LYS A 448 40.28 2.94 -8.77
C LYS A 448 39.06 3.14 -9.67
N PRO A 449 39.15 3.91 -10.77
CA PRO A 449 38.09 3.94 -11.77
C PRO A 449 37.84 2.53 -12.32
N ALA A 450 36.62 2.26 -12.77
CA ALA A 450 36.25 0.94 -13.29
C ALA A 450 36.96 0.65 -14.62
N ALA A 451 38.18 0.13 -14.55
CA ALA A 451 38.87 -0.47 -15.68
C ALA A 451 38.04 -1.65 -16.21
N ALA A 452 38.08 -1.88 -17.53
CA ALA A 452 37.40 -2.98 -18.21
C ALA A 452 37.95 -4.33 -17.73
N THR A 453 37.45 -4.79 -16.59
CA THR A 453 37.91 -5.99 -15.91
C THR A 453 37.21 -7.18 -16.55
N SER A 454 38.00 -8.18 -16.94
CA SER A 454 37.47 -9.46 -17.38
C SER A 454 36.50 -10.00 -16.33
N VAL A 455 35.30 -10.40 -16.77
CA VAL A 455 34.25 -10.92 -15.88
C VAL A 455 34.80 -12.15 -15.16
N LEU A 456 35.14 -11.99 -13.88
CA LEU A 456 35.59 -13.09 -13.05
C LEU A 456 34.41 -14.04 -12.86
N LYS A 457 34.60 -15.30 -13.24
CA LYS A 457 33.63 -16.36 -12.94
C LYS A 457 33.41 -16.35 -11.42
N ASN A 458 32.15 -16.33 -11.01
CA ASN A 458 31.65 -16.30 -9.62
C ASN A 458 31.54 -14.92 -8.92
N GLN A 459 31.52 -13.78 -9.63
CA GLN A 459 31.09 -12.52 -9.01
C GLN A 459 29.59 -12.55 -8.64
N THR A 460 29.27 -12.21 -7.38
CA THR A 460 27.90 -11.98 -6.91
C THR A 460 27.30 -10.72 -7.54
N SER A 461 26.01 -10.80 -7.91
CA SER A 461 25.31 -9.73 -8.62
C SER A 461 24.04 -9.28 -7.89
N LYS A 462 23.86 -7.96 -7.77
CA LYS A 462 22.71 -7.33 -7.14
C LYS A 462 21.94 -6.50 -8.17
N ALA A 463 20.63 -6.72 -8.25
CA ALA A 463 19.73 -5.87 -9.04
C ALA A 463 19.04 -4.87 -8.12
N VAL A 464 19.25 -3.58 -8.36
CA VAL A 464 18.55 -2.48 -7.68
C VAL A 464 17.37 -2.07 -8.53
N LEU A 465 16.17 -2.13 -7.95
CA LEU A 465 14.92 -1.67 -8.55
C LEU A 465 14.53 -0.33 -7.92
N VAL A 466 14.56 0.73 -8.71
CA VAL A 466 14.15 2.08 -8.28
C VAL A 466 12.74 2.37 -8.79
N ALA A 467 11.85 2.75 -7.88
CA ALA A 467 10.50 3.25 -8.19
C ALA A 467 10.39 4.69 -7.70
N SER A 468 10.27 5.64 -8.64
CA SER A 468 10.11 7.07 -8.35
C SER A 468 9.49 7.82 -9.52
N LEU A 469 8.86 8.96 -9.24
CA LEU A 469 8.39 9.87 -10.28
C LEU A 469 9.55 10.46 -11.09
N PHE A 470 10.73 10.61 -10.50
CA PHE A 470 11.90 11.24 -11.11
C PHE A 470 12.92 10.18 -11.55
N SER A 471 13.44 10.28 -12.78
CA SER A 471 14.46 9.36 -13.31
C SER A 471 15.83 9.60 -12.67
N GLU A 472 16.11 10.83 -12.24
CA GLU A 472 17.40 11.27 -11.68
C GLU A 472 17.95 10.32 -10.61
N TYR A 473 17.08 9.75 -9.75
CA TYR A 473 17.50 8.81 -8.72
C TYR A 473 18.07 7.51 -9.30
N GLY A 474 17.35 6.87 -10.24
CA GLY A 474 17.81 5.66 -10.90
C GLY A 474 19.01 5.91 -11.81
N GLU A 475 19.02 7.05 -12.51
CA GLU A 475 20.11 7.47 -13.39
C GLU A 475 21.42 7.73 -12.63
N LYS A 476 21.38 8.53 -11.55
CA LYS A 476 22.57 8.83 -10.74
C LYS A 476 23.09 7.58 -10.03
N LEU A 477 22.23 6.75 -9.44
CA LEU A 477 22.64 5.47 -8.84
C LEU A 477 23.27 4.55 -9.90
N ARG A 478 22.69 4.44 -11.11
CA ARG A 478 23.27 3.67 -12.22
C ARG A 478 24.64 4.20 -12.63
N ALA A 479 24.76 5.51 -12.86
CA ALA A 479 26.02 6.13 -13.27
C ALA A 479 27.12 5.96 -12.21
N MET A 480 26.75 6.05 -10.93
CA MET A 480 27.68 5.91 -9.80
C MET A 480 28.26 4.49 -9.70
N TYR A 481 27.42 3.44 -9.78
CA TYR A 481 27.88 2.04 -9.75
C TYR A 481 28.47 1.54 -11.08
N LEU A 482 28.24 2.24 -12.19
CA LEU A 482 28.85 1.91 -13.49
C LEU A 482 30.29 2.47 -13.63
N ARG A 483 30.57 3.64 -13.05
CA ARG A 483 31.87 4.34 -13.18
C ARG A 483 32.93 3.90 -12.17
N ASN A 484 32.49 3.44 -11.00
CA ASN A 484 33.36 3.15 -9.86
C ASN A 484 33.38 1.65 -9.55
N LYS A 485 34.52 1.15 -9.08
CA LYS A 485 34.62 -0.23 -8.61
C LYS A 485 34.00 -0.37 -7.21
N THR A 486 33.34 -1.49 -6.93
CA THR A 486 32.84 -1.83 -5.59
C THR A 486 33.95 -2.46 -4.75
N VAL A 487 34.03 -2.10 -3.46
CA VAL A 487 35.06 -2.65 -2.54
C VAL A 487 34.94 -4.17 -2.41
N THR A 488 33.72 -4.69 -2.46
CA THR A 488 33.39 -6.13 -2.39
C THR A 488 33.58 -6.88 -3.72
N ASN A 489 33.84 -6.17 -4.83
CA ASN A 489 33.76 -6.69 -6.21
C ASN A 489 32.38 -7.22 -6.63
N GLU A 490 31.30 -6.91 -5.89
CA GLU A 490 29.92 -7.20 -6.29
C GLU A 490 29.50 -6.39 -7.52
N VAL A 491 28.77 -7.02 -8.45
CA VAL A 491 28.25 -6.35 -9.66
C VAL A 491 26.85 -5.79 -9.39
N ILE A 492 26.74 -4.46 -9.35
CA ILE A 492 25.47 -3.76 -9.09
C ILE A 492 24.84 -3.29 -10.41
N ARG A 493 23.57 -3.63 -10.65
CA ARG A 493 22.81 -3.17 -11.84
C ARG A 493 21.55 -2.44 -11.40
N VAL A 494 21.36 -1.22 -11.87
CA VAL A 494 20.26 -0.33 -11.42
C VAL A 494 19.21 -0.14 -12.52
N TYR A 495 17.97 -0.51 -12.22
CA TYR A 495 16.83 -0.48 -13.12
C TYR A 495 15.70 0.38 -12.55
N GLN A 496 15.02 1.15 -13.41
CA GLN A 496 13.86 1.96 -13.05
C GLN A 496 12.78 1.70 -14.13
N PRO A 497 11.61 1.11 -13.80
CA PRO A 497 10.61 0.74 -14.80
C PRO A 497 9.96 1.93 -15.48
N SER A 498 9.66 3.00 -14.73
CA SER A 498 9.12 4.24 -15.27
C SER A 498 9.55 5.48 -14.48
N HIS A 499 9.30 6.64 -15.08
CA HIS A 499 9.37 7.95 -14.45
C HIS A 499 8.28 8.81 -15.12
N GLU A 500 7.37 9.36 -14.32
CA GLU A 500 6.18 10.08 -14.81
C GLU A 500 6.22 11.58 -14.46
N GLU A 501 7.24 12.02 -13.71
CA GLU A 501 7.51 13.35 -13.09
C GLU A 501 6.44 13.84 -12.12
N ARG A 502 5.16 13.59 -12.43
CA ARG A 502 3.99 14.00 -11.68
C ARG A 502 3.05 12.82 -11.50
N GLN A 503 2.42 12.76 -10.33
CA GLN A 503 1.40 11.79 -10.03
C GLN A 503 0.10 12.12 -10.79
N LYS A 504 -0.43 11.17 -11.56
CA LYS A 504 -1.62 11.32 -12.41
C LYS A 504 -2.67 10.29 -12.01
N SER A 505 -3.07 10.30 -10.74
CA SER A 505 -3.91 9.25 -10.12
C SER A 505 -5.22 8.93 -10.85
N SER A 506 -5.74 9.87 -11.66
CA SER A 506 -6.96 9.75 -12.48
C SER A 506 -6.72 9.16 -13.88
N ASN A 507 -5.52 8.68 -14.19
CA ASN A 507 -5.16 8.05 -15.46
C ASN A 507 -4.94 6.54 -15.26
N GLY A 508 -5.67 5.71 -16.01
CA GLY A 508 -5.59 4.24 -15.88
C GLY A 508 -4.19 3.68 -16.18
N MET A 509 -3.53 4.14 -17.24
CA MET A 509 -2.18 3.70 -17.61
C MET A 509 -1.13 4.13 -16.57
N HIS A 510 -1.27 5.32 -15.98
CA HIS A 510 -0.46 5.74 -14.83
C HIS A 510 -0.61 4.78 -13.65
N ASN A 511 -1.84 4.35 -13.35
CA ASN A 511 -2.11 3.41 -12.27
C ASN A 511 -1.65 1.97 -12.61
N ILE A 512 -1.69 1.53 -13.87
CA ILE A 512 -1.10 0.25 -14.32
C ILE A 512 0.41 0.23 -14.09
N LYS A 513 1.13 1.31 -14.44
CA LYS A 513 2.57 1.46 -14.16
C LYS A 513 2.86 1.50 -12.66
N ALA A 514 2.12 2.29 -11.91
CA ALA A 514 2.25 2.38 -10.45
C ALA A 514 2.01 1.01 -9.78
N TRP A 515 1.03 0.25 -10.25
CA TRP A 515 0.75 -1.10 -9.76
C TRP A 515 1.87 -2.09 -10.12
N THR A 516 2.37 -2.01 -11.35
CA THR A 516 3.54 -2.78 -11.82
C THR A 516 4.75 -2.55 -10.91
N GLU A 517 5.06 -1.29 -10.60
CA GLU A 517 6.18 -0.93 -9.71
C GLU A 517 5.98 -1.38 -8.26
N ILE A 518 4.80 -1.17 -7.67
CA ILE A 518 4.45 -1.69 -6.33
C ILE A 518 4.66 -3.21 -6.29
N TYR A 519 4.18 -3.92 -7.31
CA TYR A 519 4.30 -5.38 -7.36
C TYR A 519 5.76 -5.81 -7.50
N LEU A 520 6.52 -5.21 -8.42
CA LEU A 520 7.95 -5.52 -8.62
C LEU A 520 8.79 -5.25 -7.35
N LEU A 521 8.55 -4.15 -6.63
CA LEU A 521 9.19 -3.89 -5.33
C LEU A 521 8.89 -4.97 -4.30
N SER A 522 7.67 -5.52 -4.31
CA SER A 522 7.27 -6.63 -3.43
C SER A 522 7.85 -7.99 -3.83
N LEU A 523 8.65 -8.07 -4.91
CA LEU A 523 9.45 -9.24 -5.32
C LEU A 523 10.93 -9.09 -4.95
N CYS A 524 11.33 -7.98 -4.33
CA CYS A 524 12.70 -7.77 -3.87
C CYS A 524 12.99 -8.52 -2.55
N ASP A 525 14.26 -8.80 -2.33
CA ASP A 525 14.79 -9.49 -1.14
C ASP A 525 14.92 -8.52 0.05
N SER A 526 15.32 -7.28 -0.24
CA SER A 526 15.40 -6.15 0.69
C SER A 526 14.66 -4.94 0.10
N LEU A 527 14.10 -4.08 0.96
CA LEU A 527 13.34 -2.90 0.53
C LEU A 527 13.71 -1.66 1.34
N ILE A 528 13.94 -0.55 0.64
CA ILE A 528 14.08 0.80 1.18
C ILE A 528 12.80 1.57 0.81
N THR A 529 12.20 2.29 1.77
CA THR A 529 10.96 3.07 1.58
C THR A 529 11.10 4.51 2.04
N SER A 530 10.33 5.40 1.43
CA SER A 530 10.22 6.80 1.85
C SER A 530 9.14 7.00 2.92
N ARG A 531 9.38 7.88 3.88
CA ARG A 531 8.39 8.23 4.93
C ARG A 531 7.05 8.62 4.33
N LYS A 532 5.95 8.28 5.03
CA LYS A 532 4.56 8.58 4.66
C LYS A 532 4.09 7.92 3.35
N SER A 533 4.92 7.14 2.67
CA SER A 533 4.58 6.63 1.35
C SER A 533 3.76 5.34 1.42
N THR A 534 2.44 5.48 1.28
CA THR A 534 1.50 4.35 1.18
C THR A 534 1.80 3.41 0.02
N PHE A 535 2.43 3.91 -1.04
CA PHE A 535 3.00 3.10 -2.13
C PHE A 535 4.06 2.10 -1.60
N GLY A 536 4.96 2.57 -0.74
CA GLY A 536 5.93 1.74 -0.04
C GLY A 536 5.27 0.73 0.90
N TYR A 537 4.27 1.16 1.69
CA TYR A 537 3.56 0.26 2.59
C TYR A 537 2.87 -0.90 1.86
N VAL A 538 2.24 -0.66 0.71
CA VAL A 538 1.63 -1.74 -0.08
C VAL A 538 2.70 -2.71 -0.57
N ALA A 539 3.81 -2.20 -1.13
CA ALA A 539 4.90 -3.03 -1.62
C ALA A 539 5.53 -3.89 -0.50
N GLN A 540 5.84 -3.29 0.65
CA GLN A 540 6.45 -3.98 1.79
C GLN A 540 5.53 -5.08 2.33
N SER A 541 4.23 -4.77 2.46
CA SER A 541 3.26 -5.68 3.06
C SER A 541 2.94 -6.85 2.12
N LEU A 542 2.80 -6.62 0.81
CA LEU A 542 2.64 -7.70 -0.18
C LEU A 542 3.86 -8.62 -0.25
N GLY A 543 5.07 -8.06 -0.07
CA GLY A 543 6.32 -8.81 -0.08
C GLY A 543 6.60 -9.59 1.21
N GLY A 544 5.97 -9.23 2.33
CA GLY A 544 6.32 -9.78 3.64
C GLY A 544 7.59 -9.15 4.22
N LEU A 545 7.87 -7.88 3.89
CA LEU A 545 9.15 -7.22 4.13
C LEU A 545 9.01 -6.15 5.21
N LYS A 546 9.88 -6.19 6.23
CA LYS A 546 10.15 -5.05 7.12
C LYS A 546 11.20 -4.16 6.43
N PRO A 547 10.86 -2.98 5.88
CA PRO A 547 11.81 -2.17 5.11
C PRO A 547 12.80 -1.40 6.00
N TRP A 548 13.78 -0.77 5.34
CA TRP A 548 14.50 0.38 5.89
C TRP A 548 13.83 1.68 5.44
N ILE A 549 13.40 2.50 6.39
CA ILE A 549 12.68 3.75 6.12
C ILE A 549 13.67 4.92 6.20
N LEU A 550 13.84 5.65 5.10
CA LEU A 550 14.67 6.86 5.04
C LEU A 550 14.19 7.89 6.08
N GLN A 551 15.09 8.56 6.79
CA GLN A 551 14.74 9.52 7.85
C GLN A 551 14.28 10.90 7.34
N ARG A 552 14.33 11.07 6.02
CA ARG A 552 14.09 12.27 5.22
C ARG A 552 15.14 13.34 5.51
N ALA A 553 16.01 13.55 4.53
CA ALA A 553 16.87 14.72 4.43
C ALA A 553 16.04 16.03 4.49
N TYR A 554 16.54 17.01 5.23
CA TYR A 554 15.97 18.36 5.28
C TYR A 554 17.05 19.34 4.78
N GLY A 555 16.79 19.99 3.66
CA GLY A 555 17.79 20.80 2.95
C GLY A 555 19.01 19.97 2.56
N GLU A 556 20.19 20.41 2.96
CA GLU A 556 21.47 19.74 2.69
C GLU A 556 21.88 18.73 3.78
N THR A 557 21.11 18.64 4.87
CA THR A 557 21.46 17.78 6.01
C THR A 557 20.83 16.39 5.93
N ILE A 558 21.67 15.36 6.09
CA ILE A 558 21.28 13.96 6.23
C ILE A 558 21.27 13.64 7.73
N LYS A 559 20.19 13.01 8.21
CA LYS A 559 20.10 12.58 9.61
C LYS A 559 21.02 11.40 9.92
N ASN A 560 21.41 11.25 11.18
CA ASN A 560 22.04 10.04 11.69
C ASN A 560 21.11 9.42 12.76
N PRO A 561 20.57 8.21 12.56
CA PRO A 561 20.76 7.34 11.39
C PRO A 561 20.10 7.90 10.10
N PRO A 562 20.61 7.56 8.90
CA PRO A 562 20.02 7.98 7.62
C PRO A 562 18.73 7.22 7.30
N CYS A 563 18.54 6.05 7.89
CA CYS A 563 17.31 5.28 7.82
C CYS A 563 17.16 4.39 9.06
N GLU A 564 15.93 3.97 9.35
CA GLU A 564 15.61 3.10 10.49
C GLU A 564 14.88 1.85 10.01
N ARG A 565 15.01 0.74 10.73
CA ARG A 565 14.27 -0.48 10.39
C ARG A 565 12.83 -0.34 10.86
N ALA A 566 11.88 -0.68 9.98
CA ALA A 566 10.49 -0.81 10.38
C ALA A 566 10.32 -1.90 11.45
N MET A 567 9.58 -1.60 12.52
CA MET A 567 9.25 -2.55 13.59
C MET A 567 8.46 -3.75 13.06
N SER A 568 7.58 -3.48 12.09
CA SER A 568 6.74 -4.48 11.42
C SER A 568 6.52 -4.14 9.95
N MET A 569 6.01 -5.11 9.19
CA MET A 569 5.70 -4.94 7.77
C MET A 569 4.36 -4.23 7.54
N GLU A 570 3.55 -4.01 8.57
CA GLU A 570 2.22 -3.40 8.43
C GLU A 570 2.26 -1.94 7.91
N PRO A 571 1.21 -1.48 7.21
CA PRO A 571 1.05 -0.07 6.86
C PRO A 571 0.85 0.81 8.10
N CYS A 572 1.27 2.07 8.03
CA CYS A 572 0.93 3.06 9.05
C CYS A 572 -0.49 3.64 8.83
N PHE A 573 -1.29 3.72 9.89
CA PHE A 573 -2.48 4.57 9.96
C PHE A 573 -2.04 6.01 10.31
N HIS A 574 -2.04 6.93 9.33
CA HIS A 574 -1.48 8.28 9.51
C HIS A 574 -2.31 9.19 10.42
N TYR A 575 -3.63 9.05 10.42
CA TYR A 575 -4.57 9.92 11.15
C TYR A 575 -5.52 9.10 12.04
N PRO A 576 -5.01 8.49 13.13
CA PRO A 576 -5.81 7.71 14.06
C PRO A 576 -6.81 8.59 14.83
N PRO A 577 -7.83 7.99 15.49
CA PRO A 577 -8.65 8.68 16.47
C PRO A 577 -7.79 9.23 17.62
N LYS A 578 -8.31 10.26 18.32
CA LYS A 578 -7.61 10.92 19.43
C LYS A 578 -8.22 10.67 20.81
N TYR A 579 -9.53 10.38 20.86
CA TYR A 579 -10.31 10.38 22.10
C TYR A 579 -10.64 8.97 22.59
N ASP A 580 -10.58 8.74 23.89
CA ASP A 580 -11.09 7.52 24.51
C ASP A 580 -12.62 7.44 24.39
N CYS A 581 -13.13 6.21 24.24
CA CYS A 581 -14.54 5.91 24.02
C CYS A 581 -15.44 6.06 25.27
N ARG A 582 -14.86 6.25 26.47
CA ARG A 582 -15.59 6.35 27.75
C ARG A 582 -15.40 7.72 28.41
N SER A 583 -14.16 8.20 28.50
CA SER A 583 -13.84 9.47 29.17
C SER A 583 -13.95 10.70 28.26
N ASN A 584 -14.01 10.50 26.93
CA ASN A 584 -13.93 11.55 25.92
C ASN A 584 -12.68 12.46 26.06
N ALA A 585 -11.64 11.97 26.73
CA ALA A 585 -10.35 12.63 26.87
C ALA A 585 -9.37 12.13 25.80
N THR A 586 -8.34 12.92 25.49
CA THR A 586 -7.28 12.50 24.58
C THR A 586 -6.46 11.37 25.18
N VAL A 587 -6.19 10.30 24.43
CA VAL A 587 -5.44 9.14 24.90
C VAL A 587 -4.40 8.68 23.88
N ASP A 588 -3.24 8.25 24.38
CA ASP A 588 -2.27 7.50 23.58
C ASP A 588 -2.68 6.01 23.56
N PHE A 589 -3.18 5.55 22.41
CA PHE A 589 -3.60 4.18 22.23
C PHE A 589 -2.47 3.16 22.33
N THR A 590 -1.19 3.54 22.14
CA THR A 590 -0.06 2.60 22.29
C THR A 590 0.10 2.14 23.74
N SER A 591 -0.23 3.01 24.71
CA SER A 591 -0.26 2.67 26.14
C SER A 591 -1.35 1.65 26.52
N LEU A 592 -2.41 1.53 25.70
CA LEU A 592 -3.58 0.66 25.96
C LEU A 592 -3.54 -0.66 25.17
N PHE A 593 -2.78 -0.71 24.08
CA PHE A 593 -2.78 -1.83 23.13
C PHE A 593 -1.34 -2.23 22.79
N HIS A 594 -0.78 -3.20 23.52
CA HIS A 594 0.62 -3.65 23.34
C HIS A 594 0.98 -4.06 21.90
N HIS A 595 0.03 -4.51 21.10
CA HIS A 595 0.21 -4.84 19.68
C HIS A 595 0.10 -3.61 18.73
N MET A 596 0.17 -2.39 19.26
CA MET A 596 0.18 -1.14 18.53
C MET A 596 1.34 -0.26 18.99
N MET A 597 2.06 0.31 18.03
CA MET A 597 3.13 1.27 18.28
C MET A 597 2.98 2.50 17.38
N HIS A 598 3.57 3.62 17.79
CA HIS A 598 3.67 4.79 16.94
C HIS A 598 4.55 4.51 15.72
N CYS A 599 4.14 4.99 14.55
CA CYS A 599 4.90 4.75 13.33
C CYS A 599 6.24 5.48 13.34
N GLU A 600 7.31 4.81 12.92
CA GLU A 600 8.67 5.37 12.82
C GLU A 600 8.68 6.59 11.87
N ASP A 601 7.78 6.56 10.88
CA ASP A 601 7.74 7.53 9.80
C ASP A 601 6.67 8.64 9.96
N VAL A 602 5.68 8.41 10.83
CA VAL A 602 4.60 9.35 11.21
C VAL A 602 4.38 9.31 12.72
N SER A 603 4.90 10.32 13.43
CA SER A 603 4.96 10.36 14.90
C SER A 603 3.64 10.05 15.60
N ASN A 604 2.53 10.60 15.10
CA ASN A 604 1.21 10.44 15.71
C ASN A 604 0.39 9.32 15.03
N GLY A 605 0.97 8.62 14.05
CA GLY A 605 0.33 7.50 13.39
C GLY A 605 0.42 6.23 14.23
N LEU A 606 -0.38 5.22 13.90
CA LEU A 606 -0.36 3.91 14.57
C LEU A 606 -0.08 2.79 13.57
N ARG A 607 0.73 1.81 13.98
CA ARG A 607 0.99 0.58 13.24
C ARG A 607 0.79 -0.63 14.16
N LEU A 608 0.26 -1.72 13.61
CA LEU A 608 0.21 -3.00 14.29
C LEU A 608 1.61 -3.64 14.34
N VAL A 609 1.99 -4.14 15.51
CA VAL A 609 3.24 -4.87 15.73
C VAL A 609 2.92 -6.22 16.37
N ASN A 610 3.71 -7.24 16.04
CA ASN A 610 3.62 -8.52 16.72
C ASN A 610 4.58 -8.56 17.90
N ASN A 611 4.07 -8.34 19.12
CA ASN A 611 4.83 -8.54 20.35
C ASN A 611 4.87 -10.04 20.67
N ASN A 612 6.03 -10.65 20.46
CA ASN A 612 6.38 -11.91 21.11
C ASN A 612 6.83 -11.57 22.54
N HIS A 613 5.87 -11.55 23.47
CA HIS A 613 6.10 -11.60 24.91
C HIS A 613 5.45 -12.89 25.45
#